data_AF-A0A349EDE6-F1
#
_entry.id   AF-A0A349EDE6-F1
#
_cell.length_a   1.000
_cell.length_b   1.000
_cell.length_c   1.000
_cell.angle_alpha   90.00
_cell.angle_beta   90.00
_cell.angle_gamma   90.00
#
_symmetry.space_group_name_H-M   'P 1'
#
loop_
_entity.id
_entity.type
_entity.pdbx_description
1 polymer ?
#
loop_
_entity_poly.entity_id
_entity_poly.type
_entity_poly.pdbx_seq_one_letter_code
_entity_poly.pdbx_strand_id
1 'polypeptide(L)'
;MRFNTVLLDFCRDVWSYIAIGYFRQRTVAGEVGSSTMPHKVNPIDFENAEGNLGVANALLDHLAAKLPVSRWQRDLTDSTVLRTLGVGLAHSLVAYQSALKGIGKLEVNAAALDADLEANWEVLAEPIQTVMRRYGIEQPYEKLKALTRGQRVDQATLRDFIAGLAIPEEAKQRLRELTPASYTGNAADQARRS
;
A
#
# COMPACT_ATOMS: atom_id res chain seq x y z
N MET A 1 -3.92 18.37 8.54
CA MET A 1 -4.82 17.35 9.13
C MET A 1 -5.18 16.29 8.09
N ARG A 2 -6.19 16.48 7.22
CA ARG A 2 -6.56 15.43 6.23
C ARG A 2 -5.41 14.98 5.31
N PHE A 3 -4.67 15.94 4.75
CA PHE A 3 -3.49 15.62 3.93
C PHE A 3 -2.44 14.82 4.73
N ASN A 4 -2.15 15.25 5.96
CA ASN A 4 -1.21 14.55 6.83
C ASN A 4 -1.64 13.10 7.10
N THR A 5 -2.95 12.84 7.23
CA THR A 5 -3.47 11.47 7.40
C THR A 5 -3.23 10.62 6.16
N VAL A 6 -3.44 11.16 4.95
CA VAL A 6 -3.12 10.47 3.69
C VAL A 6 -1.62 10.19 3.59
N LEU A 7 -0.78 11.16 3.96
CA LEU A 7 0.67 10.96 3.94
C LEU A 7 1.14 9.97 5.02
N LEU A 8 0.47 9.93 6.17
CA LEU A 8 0.75 8.96 7.23
C LEU A 8 0.48 7.53 6.75
N ASP A 9 -0.65 7.33 6.08
CA ASP A 9 -1.01 6.06 5.44
C ASP A 9 0.04 5.64 4.40
N PHE A 10 0.43 6.57 3.52
CA PHE A 10 1.51 6.36 2.56
C PHE A 10 2.84 5.95 3.24
N CYS A 11 3.24 6.63 4.32
CA CYS A 11 4.47 6.28 5.04
C CYS A 11 4.41 4.85 5.60
N ARG A 12 3.26 4.41 6.11
CA ARG A 12 3.06 3.05 6.63
C ARG A 12 3.09 1.99 5.53
N ASP A 13 2.40 2.23 4.42
CA ASP A 13 2.39 1.29 3.30
C ASP A 13 3.79 1.12 2.71
N VAL A 14 4.51 2.22 2.49
CA VAL A 14 5.89 2.16 1.98
C VAL A 14 6.82 1.46 2.99
N TRP A 15 6.66 1.72 4.28
CA TRP A 15 7.39 0.99 5.32
C TRP A 15 7.15 -0.52 5.22
N SER A 16 5.89 -0.95 5.05
CA SER A 16 5.51 -2.35 4.89
C SER A 16 6.09 -2.96 3.60
N TYR A 17 6.06 -2.24 2.49
CA TYR A 17 6.66 -2.69 1.23
C TYR A 17 8.19 -2.84 1.32
N ILE A 18 8.87 -1.99 2.10
CA ILE A 18 10.29 -2.16 2.41
C ILE A 18 10.50 -3.38 3.30
N ALA A 19 9.65 -3.59 4.31
CA ALA A 19 9.77 -4.71 5.24
C ALA A 19 9.61 -6.08 4.56
N ILE A 20 8.73 -6.19 3.56
CA ILE A 20 8.57 -7.42 2.75
C ILE A 20 9.52 -7.47 1.54
N GLY A 21 10.41 -6.48 1.38
CA GLY A 21 11.49 -6.49 0.39
C GLY A 21 11.08 -6.10 -1.04
N TYR A 22 9.87 -5.56 -1.25
CA TYR A 22 9.44 -5.02 -2.55
C TYR A 22 10.22 -3.77 -2.93
N PHE A 23 10.64 -2.98 -1.94
CA PHE A 23 11.59 -1.89 -2.13
C PHE A 23 12.89 -2.16 -1.39
N ARG A 24 13.99 -1.84 -2.05
CA ARG A 24 15.30 -1.63 -1.44
C ARG A 24 15.50 -0.13 -1.23
N GLN A 25 16.48 0.21 -0.40
CA GLN A 25 16.82 1.60 -0.13
C GLN A 25 18.26 1.86 -0.55
N ARG A 26 18.46 2.92 -1.34
CA ARG A 26 19.78 3.41 -1.68
C ARG A 26 20.47 3.92 -0.42
N THR A 27 21.63 3.34 -0.10
CA THR A 27 22.47 3.82 1.00
C THR A 27 23.32 4.99 0.55
N VAL A 28 23.41 6.03 1.39
CA VAL A 28 24.40 7.10 1.21
C VAL A 28 25.69 6.68 1.92
N ALA A 29 26.83 6.88 1.27
CA ALA A 29 28.13 6.57 1.87
C ALA A 29 28.31 7.35 3.20
N GLY A 30 28.58 6.64 4.29
CA GLY A 30 28.74 7.20 5.64
C GLY A 30 27.46 7.21 6.50
N GLU A 31 26.30 6.80 5.96
CA GLU A 31 25.06 6.69 6.74
C GLU A 31 25.10 5.41 7.61
N VAL A 32 24.97 5.56 8.93
CA VAL A 32 24.93 4.44 9.88
C VAL A 32 23.48 4.00 10.08
N GLY A 33 23.11 2.85 9.53
CA GLY A 33 21.72 2.34 9.63
C GLY A 33 21.37 1.69 10.98
N SER A 34 22.35 1.14 11.70
CA SER A 34 22.22 0.64 13.08
C SER A 34 23.58 0.68 13.78
N SER A 35 23.60 1.03 15.07
CA SER A 35 24.83 1.06 15.89
C SER A 35 25.43 -0.31 16.15
N THR A 36 24.66 -1.40 15.99
CA THR A 36 25.09 -2.77 16.29
C THR A 36 24.97 -3.74 15.10
N MET A 37 24.24 -3.36 14.04
CA MET A 37 23.98 -4.21 12.88
C MET A 37 24.41 -3.49 11.59
N PRO A 38 25.65 -3.69 11.12
CA PRO A 38 26.23 -2.90 10.02
C PRO A 38 25.57 -3.13 8.66
N HIS A 39 24.83 -4.22 8.48
CA HIS A 39 24.10 -4.54 7.25
C HIS A 39 22.68 -3.94 7.21
N LYS A 40 22.20 -3.36 8.31
CA LYS A 40 20.80 -2.96 8.46
C LYS A 40 20.55 -1.59 7.82
N VAL A 41 19.62 -1.54 6.87
CA VAL A 41 19.14 -0.30 6.24
C VAL A 41 17.68 -0.12 6.60
N ASN A 42 17.38 0.85 7.46
CA ASN A 42 16.03 1.09 7.99
C ASN A 42 15.34 2.23 7.24
N PRO A 43 14.01 2.17 7.04
CA PRO A 43 13.22 3.23 6.42
C PRO A 43 13.01 4.45 7.34
N ILE A 44 14.08 4.96 7.95
CA ILE A 44 14.04 6.00 8.98
C ILE A 44 13.40 7.29 8.50
N ASP A 45 13.52 7.61 7.21
CA ASP A 45 12.95 8.83 6.66
C ASP A 45 11.40 8.76 6.66
N PHE A 46 10.81 7.58 6.42
CA PHE A 46 9.37 7.36 6.52
C PHE A 46 8.89 7.29 7.98
N GLU A 47 9.65 6.65 8.86
CA GLU A 47 9.34 6.57 10.31
C GLU A 47 9.36 7.97 10.95
N ASN A 48 10.34 8.81 10.58
CA ASN A 48 10.41 10.21 11.02
C ASN A 48 9.23 11.03 10.50
N ALA A 49 8.81 10.82 9.25
CA ALA A 49 7.63 11.47 8.70
C ALA A 49 6.37 11.07 9.46
N GLU A 50 6.12 9.77 9.62
CA GLU A 50 4.96 9.24 10.37
C GLU A 50 4.85 9.85 11.77
N GLY A 51 5.94 9.84 12.55
CA GLY A 51 5.94 10.38 13.90
C GLY A 51 5.60 11.88 13.94
N ASN A 52 6.18 12.67 13.03
CA ASN A 52 5.91 14.11 12.95
C ASN A 52 4.49 14.43 12.47
N LEU A 53 3.91 13.63 11.57
CA LEU A 53 2.54 13.81 11.10
C LEU A 53 1.53 13.64 12.25
N GLY A 54 1.77 12.67 13.15
CA GLY A 54 0.96 12.47 14.34
C GLY A 54 0.97 13.68 15.27
N VAL A 55 2.15 14.21 15.59
CA VAL A 55 2.30 15.42 16.42
C VAL A 55 1.65 16.64 15.76
N ALA A 56 1.88 16.82 14.45
CA ALA A 56 1.27 17.90 13.69
C ALA A 56 -0.26 17.84 13.76
N ASN A 57 -0.85 16.67 13.55
CA ASN A 57 -2.30 16.50 13.61
C ASN A 57 -2.85 16.80 15.00
N ALA A 58 -2.25 16.28 16.07
CA ALA A 58 -2.70 16.55 17.43
C ALA A 58 -2.75 18.06 17.76
N LEU A 59 -1.72 18.81 17.36
CA LEU A 59 -1.67 20.26 17.56
C LEU A 59 -2.69 20.99 16.68
N LEU A 60 -2.77 20.64 15.39
CA LEU A 60 -3.69 21.30 14.46
C LEU A 60 -5.16 21.01 14.82
N ASP A 61 -5.48 19.81 15.28
CA ASP A 61 -6.81 19.43 15.76
C ASP A 61 -7.18 20.22 17.02
N HIS A 62 -6.26 20.36 17.97
CA HIS A 62 -6.47 21.21 19.15
C HIS A 62 -6.77 22.65 18.76
N LEU A 63 -5.99 23.23 17.85
CA LEU A 63 -6.20 24.60 17.35
C LEU A 63 -7.56 24.74 16.66
N ALA A 64 -7.90 23.80 15.78
CA ALA A 64 -9.17 23.81 15.05
C ALA A 64 -10.38 23.73 15.98
N ALA A 65 -10.30 22.94 17.05
CA ALA A 65 -11.37 22.79 18.03
C ALA A 65 -11.45 23.98 19.00
N LYS A 66 -10.31 24.49 19.48
CA LYS A 66 -10.27 25.48 20.57
C LYS A 66 -10.47 26.92 20.09
N LEU A 67 -9.98 27.29 18.91
CA LEU A 67 -9.99 28.68 18.44
C LEU A 67 -11.40 29.25 18.18
N PRO A 68 -12.38 28.47 17.66
CA PRO A 68 -13.74 28.97 17.42
C PRO A 68 -14.57 29.23 18.70
N VAL A 69 -14.09 28.79 19.87
CA VAL A 69 -14.83 28.89 21.13
C VAL A 69 -14.20 29.98 22.00
N SER A 70 -14.98 31.04 22.25
CA SER A 70 -14.60 32.19 23.08
C SER A 70 -15.80 32.67 23.90
N ARG A 71 -15.59 33.10 25.15
CA ARG A 71 -16.69 33.56 26.02
C ARG A 71 -17.22 34.93 25.59
N TRP A 72 -18.55 35.04 25.46
CA TRP A 72 -19.29 36.26 25.08
C TRP A 72 -18.74 36.91 23.80
N GLN A 73 -18.40 38.21 23.84
CA GLN A 73 -17.87 38.89 22.66
C GLN A 73 -16.46 38.42 22.30
N ARG A 74 -15.63 38.06 23.29
CA ARG A 74 -14.29 37.44 23.18
C ARG A 74 -13.60 37.33 24.55
N ASP A 75 -12.96 36.20 24.84
CA ASP A 75 -11.90 36.05 25.85
C ASP A 75 -10.50 36.02 25.23
N LEU A 76 -9.43 36.08 26.05
CA LEU A 76 -8.04 36.20 25.58
C LEU A 76 -7.26 34.86 25.50
N THR A 77 -7.94 33.72 25.66
CA THR A 77 -7.26 32.41 25.65
C THR A 77 -6.71 32.03 24.28
N ASP A 78 -7.31 32.56 23.21
CA ASP A 78 -6.85 32.45 21.84
C ASP A 78 -5.48 33.13 21.61
N SER A 79 -5.19 34.23 22.30
CA SER A 79 -3.97 35.02 22.12
C SER A 79 -2.68 34.21 22.36
N THR A 80 -2.63 33.41 23.42
CA THR A 80 -1.46 32.54 23.69
C THR A 80 -1.46 31.31 22.78
N VAL A 81 -2.64 30.77 22.46
CA VAL A 81 -2.77 29.58 21.61
C VAL A 81 -2.40 29.87 20.15
N LEU A 82 -2.72 31.05 19.61
CA LEU A 82 -2.34 31.44 18.25
C LEU A 82 -0.82 31.51 18.05
N ARG A 83 -0.03 31.68 19.12
CA ARG A 83 1.44 31.64 19.06
C ARG A 83 1.99 30.23 18.77
N THR A 84 1.18 29.18 18.91
CA THR A 84 1.59 27.80 18.60
C THR A 84 1.21 27.37 17.19
N LEU A 85 0.57 28.23 16.38
CA LEU A 85 0.17 27.92 15.01
C LEU A 85 1.35 27.38 14.17
N GLY A 86 2.51 28.04 14.29
CA GLY A 86 3.72 27.64 13.59
C GLY A 86 4.25 26.27 14.01
N VAL A 87 3.96 25.79 15.22
CA VAL A 87 4.49 24.51 15.74
C VAL A 87 3.87 23.33 15.01
N GLY A 88 2.53 23.31 14.86
CA GLY A 88 1.85 22.24 14.11
C GLY A 88 2.24 22.23 12.62
N LEU A 89 2.45 23.41 12.04
CA LEU A 89 2.93 23.55 10.66
C LEU A 89 4.39 23.12 10.51
N ALA A 90 5.25 23.42 11.48
CA ALA A 90 6.67 23.02 11.46
C ALA A 90 6.83 21.50 11.49
N HIS A 91 6.09 20.79 12.35
CA HIS A 91 6.07 19.32 12.34
C HIS A 91 5.59 18.76 11.00
N SER A 92 4.58 19.38 10.37
CA SER A 92 4.15 18.99 9.03
C SER A 92 5.27 19.17 8.00
N LEU A 93 5.97 20.31 8.02
CA LEU A 93 7.07 20.59 7.10
C LEU A 93 8.23 19.61 7.25
N VAL A 94 8.63 19.30 8.49
CA VAL A 94 9.65 18.29 8.78
C VAL A 94 9.23 16.94 8.21
N ALA A 95 7.98 16.52 8.44
CA ALA A 95 7.48 15.27 7.90
C ALA A 95 7.52 15.23 6.37
N TYR A 96 7.15 16.32 5.69
CA TYR A 96 7.17 16.38 4.23
C TYR A 96 8.58 16.26 3.68
N GLN A 97 9.54 16.93 4.30
CA GLN A 97 10.95 16.82 3.91
C GLN A 97 11.49 15.40 4.12
N SER A 98 11.16 14.77 5.25
CA SER A 98 11.53 13.38 5.53
C SER A 98 10.89 12.42 4.52
N ALA A 99 9.59 12.54 4.24
CA ALA A 99 8.92 11.69 3.26
C ALA A 99 9.53 11.84 1.85
N LEU A 100 9.78 13.07 1.39
CA LEU A 100 10.43 13.33 0.10
C LEU A 100 11.84 12.73 0.02
N LYS A 101 12.61 12.84 1.10
CA LYS A 101 13.94 12.22 1.19
C LYS A 101 13.86 10.69 1.12
N GLY A 102 12.90 10.08 1.81
CA GLY A 102 12.63 8.65 1.75
C GLY A 102 12.24 8.19 0.34
N ILE A 103 11.34 8.91 -0.32
CA ILE A 103 10.93 8.64 -1.72
C ILE A 103 12.14 8.65 -2.65
N GLY A 104 13.06 9.62 -2.49
CA GLY A 104 14.28 9.73 -3.29
C GLY A 104 15.27 8.56 -3.12
N LYS A 105 15.08 7.71 -2.10
CA LYS A 105 15.92 6.53 -1.82
C LYS A 105 15.31 5.20 -2.27
N LEU A 106 14.05 5.17 -2.71
CA LEU A 106 13.35 3.94 -3.07
C LEU A 106 13.90 3.33 -4.37
N GLU A 107 14.17 2.02 -4.33
CA GLU A 107 14.54 1.23 -5.49
C GLU A 107 13.66 -0.01 -5.58
N VAL A 108 12.89 -0.15 -6.67
CA VAL A 108 12.00 -1.31 -6.88
C VAL A 108 12.82 -2.60 -6.98
N ASN A 109 12.39 -3.62 -6.25
CA ASN A 109 12.95 -4.96 -6.30
C ASN A 109 12.08 -5.88 -7.17
N ALA A 110 12.10 -5.67 -8.50
CA ALA A 110 11.23 -6.39 -9.43
C ALA A 110 11.27 -7.92 -9.25
N ALA A 111 12.47 -8.49 -9.03
CA ALA A 111 12.63 -9.92 -8.80
C ALA A 111 11.87 -10.45 -7.57
N ALA A 112 11.76 -9.65 -6.49
CA ALA A 112 10.97 -10.05 -5.31
C ALA A 112 9.47 -9.98 -5.59
N LEU A 113 9.01 -8.96 -6.34
CA LEU A 113 7.61 -8.87 -6.76
C LEU A 113 7.23 -10.04 -7.67
N ASP A 114 8.05 -10.33 -8.68
CA ASP A 114 7.82 -11.41 -9.63
C ASP A 114 7.78 -12.77 -8.94
N ALA A 115 8.70 -13.01 -7.99
CA ALA A 115 8.73 -14.26 -7.22
C ALA A 115 7.50 -14.42 -6.31
N ASP A 116 7.03 -13.33 -5.71
CA ASP A 116 5.83 -13.38 -4.88
C ASP A 116 4.58 -13.61 -5.75
N LEU A 117 4.45 -12.93 -6.89
CA LEU A 117 3.36 -13.17 -7.84
C LEU A 117 3.34 -14.63 -8.33
N GLU A 118 4.49 -15.19 -8.67
CA GLU A 118 4.61 -16.59 -9.11
C GLU A 118 4.28 -17.60 -8.00
N ALA A 119 4.43 -17.22 -6.72
CA ALA A 119 4.10 -18.08 -5.60
C ALA A 119 2.61 -18.09 -5.22
N ASN A 120 1.81 -17.16 -5.75
CA ASN A 120 0.41 -16.93 -5.34
C ASN A 120 -0.57 -17.07 -6.52
N TRP A 121 -0.65 -18.24 -7.13
CA TRP A 121 -1.55 -18.51 -8.27
C TRP A 121 -3.03 -18.48 -7.89
N GLU A 122 -3.37 -18.64 -6.61
CA GLU A 122 -4.74 -18.58 -6.09
C GLU A 122 -5.46 -17.26 -6.40
N VAL A 123 -4.75 -16.16 -6.68
CA VAL A 123 -5.36 -14.88 -7.07
C VAL A 123 -6.14 -14.97 -8.39
N LEU A 124 -5.80 -15.94 -9.25
CA LEU A 124 -6.54 -16.21 -10.49
C LEU A 124 -7.89 -16.91 -10.26
N ALA A 125 -8.23 -17.26 -9.01
CA ALA A 125 -9.54 -17.79 -8.67
C ALA A 125 -10.67 -16.82 -9.05
N GLU A 126 -10.49 -15.52 -8.81
CA GLU A 126 -11.50 -14.49 -9.12
C GLU A 126 -11.83 -14.39 -10.63
N PRO A 127 -10.86 -14.23 -11.56
CA PRO A 127 -11.17 -14.14 -12.98
C PRO A 127 -11.78 -15.43 -13.52
N ILE A 128 -11.34 -16.59 -13.03
CA ILE A 128 -11.94 -17.88 -13.39
C ILE A 128 -13.40 -17.92 -12.94
N GLN A 129 -13.68 -17.56 -11.67
CA GLN A 129 -15.05 -17.50 -11.15
C GLN A 129 -15.95 -16.60 -12.00
N THR A 130 -15.42 -15.44 -12.39
CA THR A 130 -16.15 -14.43 -13.16
C THR A 130 -16.48 -14.95 -14.56
N VAL A 131 -15.56 -15.64 -15.22
CA VAL A 131 -15.81 -16.30 -16.51
C VAL A 131 -16.81 -17.45 -16.35
N MET A 132 -16.72 -18.25 -15.29
CA MET A 132 -17.69 -19.31 -15.01
C MET A 132 -19.12 -18.76 -14.84
N ARG A 133 -19.27 -17.63 -14.12
CA ARG A 133 -20.56 -16.93 -13.99
C ARG A 133 -21.09 -16.44 -15.33
N ARG A 134 -20.23 -15.87 -16.17
CA ARG A 134 -20.60 -15.40 -17.52
C ARG A 134 -21.19 -16.51 -18.39
N TYR A 135 -20.68 -17.74 -18.27
CA TYR A 135 -21.15 -18.91 -19.03
C TYR A 135 -22.20 -19.75 -18.28
N GLY A 136 -22.72 -19.28 -17.15
CA GLY A 136 -23.82 -19.96 -16.45
C GLY A 136 -23.43 -21.25 -15.75
N ILE A 137 -22.15 -21.47 -15.41
CA ILE A 137 -21.77 -22.64 -14.61
C ILE A 137 -22.39 -22.52 -13.22
N GLU A 138 -23.07 -23.57 -12.79
CA GLU A 138 -23.63 -23.67 -11.44
C GLU A 138 -22.54 -23.70 -10.36
N GLN A 139 -22.82 -23.00 -9.24
CA GLN A 139 -22.00 -22.97 -8.03
C GLN A 139 -20.51 -22.65 -8.27
N PRO A 140 -20.16 -21.58 -9.02
CA PRO A 140 -18.78 -21.33 -9.43
C PRO A 140 -17.86 -21.03 -8.25
N TYR A 141 -18.37 -20.30 -7.25
CA TYR A 141 -17.64 -20.01 -6.01
C TYR A 141 -17.31 -21.28 -5.22
N GLU A 142 -18.26 -22.20 -5.04
CA GLU A 142 -18.03 -23.43 -4.26
C GLU A 142 -17.06 -24.39 -4.98
N LYS A 143 -17.13 -24.47 -6.31
CA LYS A 143 -16.17 -25.26 -7.11
C LYS A 143 -14.74 -24.73 -6.97
N LEU A 144 -14.55 -23.42 -6.98
CA LEU A 144 -13.25 -22.79 -6.77
C LEU A 144 -12.78 -22.88 -5.33
N LYS A 145 -13.66 -22.68 -4.37
CA LYS A 145 -13.36 -22.85 -2.95
C LYS A 145 -12.92 -24.27 -2.62
N ALA A 146 -13.53 -25.29 -3.25
CA ALA A 146 -13.08 -26.68 -3.11
C ALA A 146 -11.65 -26.90 -3.65
N LEU A 147 -11.26 -26.15 -4.69
CA LEU A 147 -9.91 -26.20 -5.27
C LEU A 147 -8.87 -25.44 -4.42
N THR A 148 -9.24 -24.30 -3.85
CA THR A 148 -8.29 -23.39 -3.18
C THR A 148 -8.22 -23.54 -1.66
N ARG A 149 -9.21 -24.16 -1.01
CA ARG A 149 -9.28 -24.19 0.45
C ARG A 149 -8.33 -25.23 1.05
N GLY A 150 -7.28 -24.74 1.71
CA GLY A 150 -6.35 -25.57 2.48
C GLY A 150 -5.26 -26.25 1.65
N GLN A 151 -5.15 -25.92 0.36
CA GLN A 151 -4.09 -26.39 -0.53
C GLN A 151 -3.42 -25.20 -1.20
N ARG A 152 -2.10 -25.27 -1.40
CA ARG A 152 -1.43 -24.34 -2.31
C ARG A 152 -1.84 -24.71 -3.73
N VAL A 153 -2.30 -23.70 -4.46
CA VAL A 153 -2.69 -23.84 -5.85
C VAL A 153 -1.50 -23.38 -6.68
N ASP A 154 -1.05 -24.22 -7.60
CA ASP A 154 -0.01 -23.89 -8.57
C ASP A 154 -0.59 -23.75 -9.99
N GLN A 155 0.27 -23.37 -10.92
CA GLN A 155 -0.09 -23.22 -12.33
C GLN A 155 -0.73 -24.49 -12.92
N ALA A 156 -0.19 -25.66 -12.61
CA ALA A 156 -0.66 -26.93 -13.15
C ALA A 156 -2.08 -27.24 -12.68
N THR A 157 -2.32 -27.10 -11.37
CA THR A 157 -3.62 -27.33 -10.73
C THR A 157 -4.71 -26.45 -11.34
N LEU A 158 -4.43 -25.17 -11.58
CA LEU A 158 -5.39 -24.28 -12.24
C LEU A 158 -5.64 -24.65 -13.70
N ARG A 159 -4.60 -25.04 -14.44
CA ARG A 159 -4.75 -25.45 -15.84
C ARG A 159 -5.62 -26.68 -15.98
N ASP A 160 -5.45 -27.66 -15.09
CA ASP A 160 -6.26 -28.87 -15.05
C ASP A 160 -7.72 -28.54 -14.69
N PHE A 161 -7.94 -27.65 -13.72
CA PHE A 161 -9.28 -27.18 -13.39
C PHE A 161 -9.96 -26.48 -14.58
N ILE A 162 -9.25 -25.57 -15.27
CA ILE A 162 -9.76 -24.86 -16.45
C ILE A 162 -10.11 -25.85 -17.58
N ALA A 163 -9.32 -26.90 -17.78
CA ALA A 163 -9.58 -27.92 -18.80
C ALA A 163 -10.93 -28.62 -18.58
N GLY A 164 -11.29 -28.89 -17.32
CA GLY A 164 -12.54 -29.52 -16.91
C GLY A 164 -13.79 -28.64 -16.99
N LEU A 165 -13.66 -27.33 -17.24
CA LEU A 165 -14.81 -26.42 -17.30
C LEU A 165 -15.67 -26.66 -18.55
N ALA A 166 -17.00 -26.63 -18.39
CA ALA A 166 -17.95 -26.68 -19.50
C ALA A 166 -18.17 -25.28 -20.10
N ILE A 167 -17.11 -24.69 -20.66
CA ILE A 167 -17.11 -23.36 -21.32
C ILE A 167 -16.47 -23.44 -22.71
N PRO A 168 -16.73 -22.48 -23.62
CA PRO A 168 -16.11 -22.47 -24.95
C PRO A 168 -14.58 -22.50 -24.89
N GLU A 169 -13.94 -23.16 -25.87
CA GLU A 169 -12.48 -23.33 -25.87
C GLU A 169 -11.73 -22.00 -25.91
N GLU A 170 -12.27 -20.99 -26.61
CA GLU A 170 -11.72 -19.63 -26.61
C GLU A 170 -11.64 -19.04 -25.19
N ALA A 171 -12.67 -19.28 -24.37
CA ALA A 171 -12.68 -18.82 -22.98
C ALA A 171 -11.67 -19.58 -22.12
N LYS A 172 -11.51 -20.89 -22.33
CA LYS A 172 -10.47 -21.68 -21.65
C LYS A 172 -9.08 -21.18 -22.02
N GLN A 173 -8.84 -20.92 -23.30
CA GLN A 173 -7.56 -20.46 -23.79
C GLN A 173 -7.18 -19.12 -23.14
N ARG A 174 -8.11 -18.16 -23.12
CA ARG A 174 -7.91 -16.88 -22.43
C ARG A 174 -7.58 -17.04 -20.94
N LEU A 175 -8.24 -17.98 -20.25
CA LEU A 175 -7.95 -18.26 -18.84
C LEU A 175 -6.57 -18.92 -18.65
N ARG A 176 -6.13 -19.78 -19.57
CA ARG A 176 -4.80 -20.45 -19.51
C ARG A 176 -3.63 -19.49 -19.77
N GLU A 177 -3.88 -18.40 -20.48
CA GLU A 177 -2.91 -17.34 -20.76
C GLU A 177 -2.72 -16.37 -19.59
N LEU A 178 -3.65 -16.35 -18.64
CA LEU A 178 -3.51 -15.53 -17.44
C LEU A 178 -2.39 -16.03 -16.54
N THR A 179 -1.65 -15.09 -15.98
CA THR A 179 -0.67 -15.30 -14.91
C THR A 179 -0.97 -14.27 -13.82
N PRO A 180 -0.54 -14.50 -12.56
CA PRO A 180 -0.67 -13.49 -11.51
C PRO A 180 -0.09 -12.13 -11.92
N ALA A 181 1.06 -12.14 -12.63
CA ALA A 181 1.71 -10.93 -13.13
C ALA A 181 0.97 -10.21 -14.27
N SER A 182 0.23 -10.95 -15.12
CA SER A 182 -0.56 -10.34 -16.21
C SER A 182 -1.96 -9.92 -15.78
N TYR A 183 -2.47 -10.45 -14.65
CA TYR A 183 -3.79 -10.14 -14.12
C TYR A 183 -3.81 -8.83 -13.31
N THR A 184 -3.47 -7.71 -13.96
CA THR A 184 -3.38 -6.37 -13.34
C THR A 184 -4.52 -5.44 -13.75
N GLY A 185 -5.51 -5.94 -14.49
CA GLY A 185 -6.66 -5.15 -14.96
C GLY A 185 -6.22 -3.95 -15.80
N ASN A 186 -6.64 -2.75 -15.39
CA ASN A 186 -6.28 -1.48 -16.03
C ASN A 186 -5.28 -0.65 -15.20
N ALA A 187 -4.56 -1.27 -14.25
CA ALA A 187 -3.67 -0.56 -13.32
C ALA A 187 -2.63 0.31 -14.03
N ALA A 188 -1.96 -0.22 -15.06
CA ALA A 188 -0.97 0.53 -15.84
C ALA A 188 -1.58 1.73 -16.58
N ASP A 189 -2.81 1.61 -17.06
CA ASP A 189 -3.50 2.71 -17.76
C ASP A 189 -3.96 3.80 -16.78
N GLN A 190 -4.40 3.42 -15.57
CA GLN A 190 -4.73 4.39 -14.53
C GLN A 190 -3.49 5.17 -14.07
N ALA A 191 -2.36 4.49 -13.86
CA ALA A 191 -1.10 5.12 -13.47
C ALA A 191 -0.53 6.09 -14.50
N ARG A 192 -0.82 5.90 -15.80
CA ARG A 192 -0.43 6.85 -16.85
C ARG A 192 -1.34 8.07 -16.95
N ARG A 193 -2.56 7.99 -16.41
CA ARG A 193 -3.58 9.04 -16.46
C ARG A 193 -3.60 9.92 -15.20
N SER A 194 -3.00 9.46 -14.10
CA SER A 194 -2.80 10.20 -12.86
C SER A 194 -1.70 11.23 -12.99
#